data_AF-B9TN81-F1
#
_entry.id   AF-B9TN81-F1
#
_cell.length_a   1.000
_cell.length_b   1.000
_cell.length_c   1.000
_cell.angle_alpha   90.00
_cell.angle_beta   90.00
_cell.angle_gamma   90.00
#
_symmetry.space_group_name_H-M   'P 1'
#
loop_
_entity.id
_entity.type
_entity.pdbx_description
1 polymer ?
#
loop_
_entity_poly.entity_id
_entity_poly.type
_entity_poly.pdbx_seq_one_letter_code
_entity_poly.pdbx_strand_id
1 'polypeptide(L)' 'MNEQSIGQSVRRIDGRLKVTGAAPYTADRNLPGMVHAYGVFSTVASGRILRIDTTEASR' A
#
# COMPACT_ATOMS: atom_id res chain seq x y z
N MET A 1 32.82 17.63 11.87
CA MET A 1 33.04 16.55 12.85
C MET A 1 32.82 15.24 12.10
N ASN A 2 33.89 14.48 11.93
CA ASN A 2 33.90 13.23 11.20
C ASN A 2 33.46 12.13 12.18
N GLU A 3 32.17 12.06 12.49
CA GLU A 3 31.63 10.97 13.30
C GLU A 3 31.48 9.75 12.39
N GLN A 4 32.25 8.69 12.68
CA GLN A 4 32.06 7.39 12.05
C GLN A 4 30.66 6.87 12.40
N SER A 5 29.74 6.94 11.43
CA SER A 5 28.35 6.51 11.59
C SER A 5 28.19 4.98 11.59
N ILE A 6 29.18 4.26 11.08
CA ILE A 6 29.19 2.80 11.04
C ILE A 6 29.39 2.25 12.45
N GLY A 7 28.50 1.36 12.87
CA GLY A 7 28.56 0.67 14.17
C GLY A 7 27.90 1.42 15.34
N GLN A 8 27.37 2.63 15.11
CA GLN A 8 26.74 3.42 16.17
C GLN A 8 25.23 3.10 16.31
N SER A 9 24.75 2.99 17.55
CA SER A 9 23.32 2.81 17.85
C SER A 9 22.59 4.15 17.81
N VAL A 10 22.40 4.69 16.61
CA VAL A 10 21.75 5.99 16.40
C VAL A 10 20.23 5.86 16.41
N ARG A 11 19.54 6.89 16.93
CA ARG A 11 18.08 6.95 16.83
C ARG A 11 17.66 7.00 15.38
N ARG A 12 16.62 6.23 15.04
CA ARG A 12 16.02 6.24 13.71
C ARG A 12 15.39 7.60 13.41
N ILE A 13 15.72 8.16 12.25
CA ILE A 13 15.16 9.44 11.77
C ILE A 13 13.63 9.40 11.65
N ASP A 14 13.07 8.24 11.31
CA ASP A 14 11.63 8.02 11.12
C ASP A 14 10.92 7.51 12.38
N GLY A 15 11.67 7.26 13.47
CA GLY A 15 11.18 6.55 14.64
C GLY A 15 10.00 7.25 15.29
N ARG A 16 10.10 8.55 15.55
CA ARG A 16 9.02 9.34 16.18
C ARG A 16 7.74 9.31 15.35
N LEU A 17 7.83 9.46 14.03
CA LEU A 17 6.66 9.45 13.14
C LEU A 17 5.95 8.09 13.21
N LYS A 18 6.71 6.99 13.18
CA LYS A 18 6.17 5.62 13.20
C LYS A 18 5.52 5.25 14.54
N VAL A 19 6.06 5.70 15.67
CA VAL A 19 5.53 5.35 17.01
C VAL A 19 4.41 6.27 17.49
N THR A 20 4.11 7.34 16.76
CA THR A 20 3.04 8.30 17.12
C THR A 20 1.83 8.23 16.18
N GLY A 21 1.89 7.41 15.12
CA GLY A 21 0.88 7.41 14.07
C GLY A 21 0.96 8.63 13.12
N ALA A 22 1.99 9.46 13.24
CA ALA A 22 2.18 10.63 12.38
C ALA A 22 2.90 10.29 11.04
N ALA A 23 3.37 9.04 10.88
CA ALA A 23 3.95 8.59 9.63
C ALA A 23 2.84 8.44 8.57
N PRO A 24 2.95 9.13 7.41
CA PRO A 24 1.92 9.04 6.40
C PRO A 24 2.13 7.80 5.52
N TYR A 25 1.12 6.96 5.42
CA TYR A 25 1.05 5.82 4.51
C TYR A 25 0.11 6.11 3.35
N THR A 26 0.19 5.30 2.28
CA THR A 26 -0.67 5.46 1.10
C THR A 26 -2.15 5.34 1.46
N ALA A 27 -2.48 4.43 2.38
CA ALA A 27 -3.85 4.21 2.84
C ALA A 27 -4.42 5.38 3.67
N ASP A 28 -3.57 6.28 4.18
CA ASP A 28 -4.03 7.45 4.94
C ASP A 28 -4.45 8.62 4.02
N ARG A 29 -4.21 8.50 2.71
CA ARG A 29 -4.51 9.56 1.74
C ARG A 29 -5.97 9.49 1.33
N ASN A 30 -6.66 10.61 1.47
CA ASN A 30 -8.01 10.81 0.96
C ASN A 30 -8.00 12.01 0.01
N LEU A 31 -8.20 11.75 -1.28
CA LEU A 31 -8.18 12.77 -2.34
C LEU A 31 -9.60 13.11 -2.80
N PRO A 32 -9.86 14.36 -3.25
CA PRO A 32 -11.16 14.70 -3.85
C PRO A 32 -11.47 13.78 -5.03
N GLY A 33 -12.66 13.17 -5.02
CA GLY A 33 -13.10 12.25 -6.08
C GLY A 33 -12.43 10.87 -6.08
N MET A 34 -11.70 10.50 -5.02
CA MET A 34 -11.08 9.18 -4.92
C MET A 34 -12.14 8.07 -4.86
N VAL A 35 -12.01 7.09 -5.75
CA VAL A 35 -12.83 5.86 -5.77
C VAL A 35 -12.04 4.67 -5.23
N HIS A 36 -12.73 3.61 -4.83
CA HIS A 36 -12.13 2.38 -4.37
C HIS A 36 -12.17 1.32 -5.47
N ALA A 37 -11.08 0.57 -5.63
CA ALA A 37 -10.98 -0.53 -6.58
C ALA A 37 -10.90 -1.87 -5.85
N TYR A 38 -11.47 -2.92 -6.46
CA TYR A 38 -11.36 -4.29 -5.99
C TYR A 38 -11.08 -5.22 -7.17
N GLY A 39 -10.16 -6.16 -6.98
CA GLY A 39 -9.82 -7.17 -7.98
C GLY A 39 -10.59 -8.47 -7.77
N VAL A 40 -11.15 -9.02 -8.84
CA VAL A 40 -11.69 -10.39 -8.86
C VAL A 40 -10.58 -11.32 -9.38
N PHE A 41 -10.07 -12.19 -8.51
CA PHE A 41 -8.91 -13.03 -8.79
C PHE A 41 -9.30 -14.43 -9.28
N SER A 42 -8.35 -15.09 -9.95
CA SER A 42 -8.53 -16.47 -10.38
C SER A 42 -8.76 -17.40 -9.18
N THR A 43 -9.73 -18.30 -9.30
CA THR A 43 -9.99 -19.35 -8.31
C THR A 43 -9.27 -20.65 -8.64
N VAL A 44 -8.56 -20.70 -9.77
CA VAL A 44 -7.79 -21.85 -10.25
C VAL A 44 -6.33 -21.46 -10.51
N ALA A 45 -5.42 -22.42 -10.39
CA ALA A 45 -4.00 -22.20 -10.61
C ALA A 45 -3.63 -21.98 -12.09
N SER A 46 -4.34 -22.64 -13.01
CA SER A 46 -4.13 -22.52 -14.46
C SER A 46 -5.42 -22.82 -15.22
N GLY A 47 -5.68 -22.04 -16.27
CA GLY A 47 -6.86 -22.17 -17.11
C GLY A 47 -6.88 -21.09 -18.18
N ARG A 48 -7.86 -21.18 -19.09
CA ARG A 48 -8.07 -20.17 -20.13
C ARG A 48 -9.34 -19.40 -19.83
N ILE A 49 -9.27 -18.07 -19.88
CA ILE A 49 -10.45 -17.20 -19.77
C ILE A 49 -11.28 -17.38 -21.04
N LEU A 50 -12.51 -17.90 -20.90
CA LEU A 50 -13.44 -18.04 -22.03
C LEU A 50 -14.39 -16.84 -22.13
N ARG A 51 -14.78 -16.26 -20.99
CA ARG A 51 -15.68 -15.11 -20.90
C ARG A 51 -15.49 -14.38 -19.57
N ILE A 52 -15.75 -13.07 -19.57
CA ILE A 52 -15.96 -12.26 -18.37
C ILE A 52 -17.32 -11.58 -18.53
N ASP A 53 -18.18 -11.64 -17.52
CA ASP A 53 -19.44 -10.89 -17.48
C ASP A 53 -19.32 -9.75 -16.47
N THR A 54 -19.51 -8.52 -16.94
CA THR A 54 -19.48 -7.32 -16.08
C THR A 54 -20.83 -6.61 -16.02
N THR A 55 -21.90 -7.22 -16.54
CA THR A 55 -23.20 -6.57 -16.71
C THR A 55 -23.78 -6.09 -15.38
N GLU A 56 -23.71 -6.92 -14.33
CA GLU A 56 -24.18 -6.56 -12.99
C GLU A 56 -23.25 -5.54 -12.33
N ALA A 57 -21.93 -5.72 -12.46
CA ALA A 57 -20.93 -4.86 -11.84
C ALA A 57 -20.91 -3.41 -12.37
N SER A 58 -21.52 -3.16 -13.54
CA SER A 58 -21.54 -1.85 -14.19
C SER A 58 -22.85 -1.07 -13.98
N ARG A 59 -23.79 -1.60 -13.17
CA ARG A 59 -25.04 -0.91 -12.79
C ARG A 59 -24.80 0.08 -11.66
#